data_AF-L7JYU3-F1
#
_entry.id   AF-L7JYU3-F1
#
_cell.length_a   1.000
_cell.length_b   1.000
_cell.length_c   1.000
_cell.angle_alpha   90.00
_cell.angle_beta   90.00
_cell.angle_gamma   90.00
#
_symmetry.space_group_name_H-M   'P 1'
#
loop_
_entity.id
_entity.type
_entity.pdbx_description
1 polymer ?
#
loop_
_entity_poly.entity_id
_entity_poly.type
_entity_poly.pdbx_seq_one_letter_code
_entity_poly.pdbx_strand_id
1 'polypeptide(L)'
;MNCHLPHISNIMTKWILCFYSERENTPTDTILCDSLEDMNLMNVFTHLSEDIIKNKTLSVFKIEDYDTVNDPLKVLRPKIKEHSNSNTNIRDEDESMEGIDTTDMECSYDNSVVKNRNEDVSVKRDDPKDGEYKYRTIQIPVTKPLFMKVVNLKTDSNVKLSDDELYITICHLLTFLHNKTPLLQTLAQQLLDDSELSSRLSVIDKEQTEKNRETETKHSTNTPFRQELENAICEMLDCIDISTTDKFGNAAIAGRDSDSRSLAYADIYSLCYFFLPRYIRMDGYFLICNHELLCKYYENISSGFGLTLDIDFSDVFYRIEKNSTSEKDSTKKVAEQLNKVLKCEFLALDCLEVCIFRLTGVQNHLSFKDMSTKQLHIYYKECIFSERSQLPLNLKVLSISESKINCNLTLPDTLETIILEKA
;
A
#
# COMPACT_ATOMS: atom_id res chain seq x y z
N MET A 1 40.45 -6.44 37.36
CA MET A 1 40.76 -6.15 35.95
C MET A 1 39.60 -5.33 35.41
N ASN A 2 39.78 -4.02 35.28
CA ASN A 2 38.75 -3.10 34.79
C ASN A 2 38.89 -2.99 33.27
N CYS A 3 38.01 -3.66 32.53
CA CYS A 3 37.88 -3.46 31.09
C CYS A 3 37.14 -2.13 30.87
N HIS A 4 37.90 -1.07 30.63
CA HIS A 4 37.34 0.16 30.07
C HIS A 4 36.82 -0.15 28.66
N LEU A 5 35.50 -0.12 28.50
CA LEU A 5 34.88 -0.03 27.18
C LEU A 5 35.43 1.22 26.48
N PRO A 6 35.88 1.14 25.22
CA PRO A 6 36.36 2.31 24.51
C PRO A 6 35.24 3.35 24.45
N HIS A 7 35.61 4.59 24.75
CA HIS A 7 34.74 5.75 24.68
C HIS A 7 34.25 5.86 23.23
N ILE A 8 33.02 5.44 22.96
CA ILE A 8 32.37 5.70 21.68
C ILE A 8 32.16 7.21 21.65
N SER A 9 33.05 7.92 20.95
CA SER A 9 32.82 9.31 20.61
C SER A 9 31.55 9.36 19.77
N ASN A 10 30.51 10.05 20.27
CA ASN A 10 29.25 10.30 19.57
C ASN A 10 29.47 11.24 18.38
N ILE A 11 30.25 10.81 17.39
CA ILE A 11 30.46 11.55 16.16
C ILE A 11 29.19 11.38 15.33
N MET A 12 28.44 12.46 15.15
CA MET A 12 27.25 12.45 14.30
C MET A 12 27.69 12.41 12.84
N THR A 13 27.06 11.55 12.04
CA THR A 13 27.34 11.49 10.59
C THR A 13 26.29 12.27 9.83
N LYS A 14 26.71 13.24 9.02
CA LYS A 14 25.87 13.96 8.05
C LYS A 14 26.03 13.36 6.66
N TRP A 15 24.93 13.27 5.92
CA TRP A 15 24.86 12.61 4.63
C TRP A 15 24.65 13.59 3.49
N ILE A 16 25.44 13.46 2.44
CA ILE A 16 25.35 14.22 1.20
C ILE A 16 24.91 13.26 0.10
N LEU A 17 23.62 13.27 -0.22
CA LEU A 17 23.06 12.49 -1.31
C LEU A 17 23.40 13.17 -2.63
N CYS A 18 24.05 12.46 -3.54
CA CYS A 18 24.52 12.96 -4.83
C CYS A 18 23.72 12.26 -5.94
N PHE A 19 22.98 13.02 -6.76
CA PHE A 19 22.07 12.46 -7.76
C PHE A 19 22.66 12.50 -9.17
N TYR A 20 22.16 11.67 -10.08
CA TYR A 20 22.51 11.80 -11.49
C TYR A 20 21.96 13.10 -12.08
N SER A 21 22.79 13.75 -12.88
CA SER A 21 22.47 15.00 -13.55
C SER A 21 21.62 14.72 -14.79
N GLU A 22 20.52 15.46 -14.95
CA GLU A 22 19.69 15.41 -16.16
C GLU A 22 20.41 16.00 -17.38
N ARG A 23 21.42 16.85 -17.16
CA ARG A 23 22.21 17.49 -18.23
C ARG A 23 23.69 17.19 -18.06
N GLU A 24 24.36 16.82 -19.15
CA GLU A 24 25.83 16.80 -19.18
C GLU A 24 26.33 18.21 -18.86
N ASN A 25 27.19 18.33 -17.84
CA ASN A 25 27.84 19.58 -17.36
C ASN A 25 27.09 20.45 -16.32
N THR A 26 25.96 20.03 -15.76
CA THR A 26 25.41 20.70 -14.56
C THR A 26 26.03 20.15 -13.27
N PRO A 27 26.24 21.00 -12.24
CA PRO A 27 26.73 20.52 -10.95
C PRO A 27 25.80 19.42 -10.42
N THR A 28 26.39 18.38 -9.85
CA THR A 28 25.67 17.24 -9.25
C THR A 28 24.62 17.80 -8.29
N ASP A 29 23.36 17.46 -8.52
CA ASP A 29 22.29 17.81 -7.59
C ASP A 29 22.57 17.11 -6.26
N THR A 30 22.46 17.86 -5.17
CA THR A 30 22.74 17.32 -3.82
C THR A 30 21.62 17.59 -2.83
N ILE A 31 21.53 16.73 -1.83
CA ILE A 31 20.73 16.93 -0.61
C ILE A 31 21.62 16.64 0.59
N LEU A 32 21.70 17.59 1.52
CA LEU A 32 22.34 17.38 2.82
C LEU A 32 21.26 16.97 3.83
N CYS A 33 21.43 15.83 4.50
CA CYS A 33 20.53 15.39 5.56
C CYS A 33 21.30 14.92 6.80
N ASP A 34 20.68 15.09 7.96
CA ASP A 34 21.25 14.66 9.24
C ASP A 34 20.96 13.17 9.51
N SER A 35 19.92 12.60 8.89
CA SER A 35 19.55 11.19 8.97
C SER A 35 19.17 10.63 7.60
N LEU A 36 19.49 9.36 7.34
CA LEU A 36 18.96 8.63 6.18
C LEU A 36 17.52 8.14 6.41
N GLU A 37 17.06 8.09 7.65
CA GLU A 37 15.67 7.75 7.99
C GLU A 37 14.70 8.75 7.37
N ASP A 38 15.02 10.05 7.48
CA ASP A 38 14.23 11.15 6.89
C ASP A 38 14.10 11.06 5.37
N MET A 39 15.04 10.34 4.74
CA MET A 39 15.10 10.13 3.29
C MET A 39 14.64 8.73 2.89
N ASN A 40 14.05 7.96 3.82
CA ASN A 40 13.59 6.59 3.63
C ASN A 40 14.70 5.62 3.18
N LEU A 41 15.96 5.86 3.58
CA LEU A 41 17.15 5.10 3.18
C LEU A 41 17.79 4.35 4.36
N MET A 42 17.06 4.12 5.46
CA MET A 42 17.62 3.45 6.65
C MET A 42 18.14 2.03 6.35
N ASN A 43 17.52 1.33 5.39
CA ASN A 43 17.94 -0.01 4.97
C ASN A 43 19.30 -0.05 4.27
N VAL A 44 19.87 1.09 3.86
CA VAL A 44 21.24 1.13 3.33
C VAL A 44 22.25 0.60 4.37
N PHE A 45 22.00 0.77 5.67
CA PHE A 45 22.92 0.32 6.74
C PHE A 45 22.66 -1.09 7.27
N THR A 46 21.44 -1.60 7.20
CA THR A 46 21.16 -2.98 7.64
C THR A 46 21.92 -4.00 6.78
N HIS A 47 22.33 -3.61 5.58
CA HIS A 47 23.17 -4.39 4.67
C HIS A 47 24.68 -4.12 4.79
N LEU A 48 25.13 -3.19 5.65
CA LEU A 48 26.54 -2.77 5.75
C LEU A 48 27.36 -3.53 6.81
N SER A 49 26.88 -4.67 7.36
CA SER A 49 27.78 -5.54 8.14
C SER A 49 28.98 -5.94 7.27
N GLU A 50 30.20 -5.92 7.81
CA GLU A 50 31.45 -5.99 7.03
C GLU A 50 31.55 -7.19 6.07
N ASP A 51 30.86 -8.30 6.34
CA ASP A 51 30.81 -9.46 5.45
C ASP A 51 29.85 -9.31 4.25
N ILE A 52 28.89 -8.39 4.31
CA ILE A 52 27.87 -8.11 3.29
C ILE A 52 28.26 -6.93 2.38
N ILE A 53 29.31 -6.18 2.68
CA ILE A 53 29.89 -5.20 1.73
C ILE A 53 30.40 -5.89 0.44
N LYS A 54 30.66 -7.20 0.51
CA LYS A 54 30.94 -8.05 -0.67
C LYS A 54 29.67 -8.47 -1.44
N ASN A 55 28.49 -8.15 -0.94
CA ASN A 55 27.21 -8.52 -1.53
C ASN A 55 26.91 -7.59 -2.71
N LYS A 56 26.59 -8.19 -3.86
CA LYS A 56 26.45 -7.51 -5.16
C LYS A 56 25.42 -6.39 -5.17
N THR A 57 24.46 -6.39 -4.26
CA THR A 57 23.38 -5.39 -4.22
C THR A 57 23.87 -4.00 -3.81
N LEU A 58 24.93 -3.90 -3.00
CA LEU A 58 25.47 -2.61 -2.55
C LEU A 58 26.50 -2.00 -3.51
N SER A 59 26.99 -2.75 -4.53
CA SER A 59 27.95 -2.19 -5.49
C SER A 59 27.37 -1.04 -6.32
N VAL A 60 26.05 -0.87 -6.31
CA VAL A 60 25.35 0.25 -6.97
C VAL A 60 25.58 1.57 -6.22
N PHE A 61 25.72 1.54 -4.90
CA PHE A 61 25.97 2.74 -4.10
C PHE A 61 27.44 2.95 -3.84
N LYS A 62 27.94 4.09 -4.31
CA LYS A 62 29.25 4.59 -3.94
C LYS A 62 29.13 5.45 -2.69
N ILE A 63 29.51 4.87 -1.54
CA ILE A 63 29.55 5.56 -0.25
C ILE A 63 30.99 5.92 0.09
N GLU A 64 31.29 7.20 0.27
CA GLU A 64 32.64 7.69 0.55
C GLU A 64 32.63 8.71 1.69
N ASP A 65 33.75 8.80 2.41
CA ASP A 65 33.96 9.89 3.36
C ASP A 65 34.16 11.21 2.58
N TYR A 66 33.46 12.27 2.97
CA TYR A 66 33.48 13.55 2.26
C TYR A 66 34.65 14.42 2.72
N ASP A 67 35.39 14.98 1.76
CA ASP A 67 36.50 15.90 2.02
C ASP A 67 35.97 17.31 2.36
N THR A 68 35.80 17.56 3.66
CA THR A 68 35.33 18.84 4.19
C THR A 68 36.34 19.98 4.01
N VAL A 69 37.63 19.67 3.86
CA VAL A 69 38.70 20.68 3.71
C VAL A 69 38.64 21.29 2.32
N ASN A 70 38.52 20.45 1.30
CA ASN A 70 38.43 20.93 -0.08
C ASN A 70 37.01 21.36 -0.46
N ASP A 71 35.98 20.78 0.16
CA ASP A 71 34.55 20.98 -0.13
C ASP A 71 34.28 20.92 -1.66
N PRO A 72 34.62 19.79 -2.32
CA PRO A 72 34.58 19.69 -3.78
C PRO A 72 33.18 19.92 -4.37
N LEU A 73 32.13 19.59 -3.62
CA LEU A 73 30.74 19.80 -4.03
C LEU A 73 30.20 21.19 -3.60
N LYS A 74 31.01 22.00 -2.90
CA LYS A 74 30.66 23.33 -2.39
C LYS A 74 29.38 23.34 -1.54
N VAL A 75 29.17 22.28 -0.74
CA VAL A 75 27.95 22.09 0.07
C VAL A 75 28.08 22.78 1.43
N LEU A 76 29.31 22.98 1.90
CA LEU A 76 29.60 23.57 3.21
C LEU A 76 29.85 25.08 3.12
N ARG A 77 30.34 25.57 1.97
CA ARG A 77 30.54 27.00 1.78
C ARG A 77 29.20 27.74 1.75
N PRO A 78 29.01 28.78 2.59
CA PRO A 78 27.80 29.58 2.54
C PRO A 78 27.66 30.19 1.15
N LYS A 79 26.49 30.03 0.52
CA LYS A 79 26.14 30.74 -0.71
C LYS A 79 26.14 32.23 -0.37
N ILE A 80 27.25 32.90 -0.67
CA ILE A 80 27.32 34.36 -0.63
C ILE A 80 26.23 34.82 -1.59
N LYS A 81 25.13 35.38 -1.06
CA LYS A 81 24.10 36.00 -1.89
C LYS A 81 24.79 37.12 -2.65
N GLU A 82 25.11 36.88 -3.91
CA GLU A 82 25.50 37.93 -4.83
C GLU A 82 24.29 38.86 -4.94
N HIS A 83 24.30 39.95 -4.16
CA HIS A 83 23.43 41.09 -4.38
C HIS A 83 23.79 41.67 -5.75
N SER A 84 23.13 41.16 -6.79
CA SER A 84 23.06 41.80 -8.09
C SER A 84 22.34 43.15 -7.91
N ASN A 85 23.11 44.18 -7.57
CA ASN A 85 22.72 45.57 -7.74
C ASN A 85 22.63 45.86 -9.25
N SER A 86 21.52 45.46 -9.88
CA SER A 86 21.13 46.00 -11.17
C SER A 86 20.11 47.11 -10.95
N ASN A 87 20.62 48.30 -10.64
CA ASN A 87 19.92 49.54 -10.90
C ASN A 87 19.83 49.72 -12.41
N THR A 88 18.67 49.43 -12.99
CA THR A 88 18.32 49.86 -14.35
C THR A 88 17.10 50.76 -14.26
N ASN A 89 17.37 52.06 -14.27
CA ASN A 89 16.41 53.09 -14.63
C ASN A 89 15.96 52.83 -16.08
N ILE A 90 14.69 52.51 -16.29
CA ILE A 90 14.05 52.63 -17.60
C ILE A 90 12.83 53.54 -17.42
N ARG A 91 12.88 54.62 -18.21
CA ARG A 91 11.87 55.67 -18.36
C ARG A 91 10.58 55.11 -18.95
N ASP A 92 9.49 55.69 -18.48
CA ASP A 92 8.18 55.72 -19.11
C ASP A 92 8.25 56.28 -20.54
N GLU A 93 7.50 55.69 -21.47
CA GLU A 93 6.75 56.38 -22.51
C GLU A 93 5.60 55.48 -23.00
N ASP A 94 4.47 56.15 -23.23
CA ASP A 94 3.10 55.68 -23.51
C ASP A 94 2.93 54.75 -24.73
N GLU A 95 1.87 53.94 -24.73
CA GLU A 95 0.68 54.13 -25.59
C GLU A 95 -0.26 52.90 -25.63
N SER A 96 -1.54 53.16 -25.34
CA SER A 96 -2.78 52.51 -25.86
C SER A 96 -3.00 51.00 -25.66
N MET A 97 -4.19 50.41 -25.67
CA MET A 97 -5.63 50.70 -25.49
C MET A 97 -6.30 49.33 -25.78
N GLU A 98 -7.58 49.15 -25.42
CA GLU A 98 -8.42 47.93 -25.58
C GLU A 98 -8.16 46.86 -24.49
N GLY A 99 -9.04 46.60 -23.53
CA GLY A 99 -10.49 46.72 -23.48
C GLY A 99 -11.11 45.36 -23.83
N ILE A 100 -11.57 44.62 -22.82
CA ILE A 100 -12.75 43.74 -22.85
C ILE A 100 -13.10 43.35 -21.41
N ASP A 101 -14.32 43.72 -21.04
CA ASP A 101 -15.09 43.24 -19.89
C ASP A 101 -15.24 41.71 -19.92
N THR A 102 -15.19 41.06 -18.75
CA THR A 102 -16.26 40.11 -18.39
C THR A 102 -16.28 39.87 -16.88
N THR A 103 -17.49 40.03 -16.36
CA THR A 103 -17.99 39.96 -15.00
C THR A 103 -17.89 38.59 -14.34
N ASP A 104 -17.52 38.62 -13.06
CA ASP A 104 -18.10 37.94 -11.89
C ASP A 104 -18.71 36.54 -12.05
N MET A 105 -18.03 35.55 -11.44
CA MET A 105 -18.72 34.47 -10.75
C MET A 105 -17.90 34.00 -9.54
N GLU A 106 -18.34 34.42 -8.36
CA GLU A 106 -17.88 33.94 -7.05
C GLU A 106 -18.20 32.44 -6.90
N CYS A 107 -17.19 31.64 -6.55
CA CYS A 107 -17.34 30.38 -5.84
C CYS A 107 -16.12 30.18 -4.93
N SER A 108 -16.36 30.34 -3.63
CA SER A 108 -15.38 30.17 -2.56
C SER A 108 -14.94 28.71 -2.45
N TYR A 109 -13.63 28.47 -2.51
CA TYR A 109 -13.00 27.28 -1.94
C TYR A 109 -11.81 27.71 -1.08
N ASP A 110 -11.83 27.22 0.15
CA ASP A 110 -10.83 27.39 1.21
C ASP A 110 -9.46 26.88 0.74
N ASN A 111 -8.59 27.80 0.34
CA ASN A 111 -7.15 27.59 0.28
C ASN A 111 -6.54 28.08 1.59
N SER A 112 -6.31 27.16 2.53
CA SER A 112 -5.43 27.42 3.67
C SER A 112 -3.99 27.54 3.18
N VAL A 113 -3.65 28.76 2.78
CA VAL A 113 -2.31 29.23 2.45
C VAL A 113 -1.38 28.94 3.62
N VAL A 114 -0.44 28.01 3.42
CA VAL A 114 0.77 27.89 4.24
C VAL A 114 1.54 29.19 4.08
N LYS A 115 1.31 30.12 5.01
CA LYS A 115 2.13 31.32 5.18
C LYS A 115 3.53 30.87 5.57
N ASN A 116 4.43 30.86 4.58
CA ASN A 116 5.87 30.93 4.82
C ASN A 116 6.17 32.24 5.56
N ARG A 117 6.18 32.17 6.88
CA ARG A 117 6.77 33.18 7.76
C ARG A 117 8.28 33.15 7.57
N ASN A 118 8.79 34.01 6.71
CA ASN A 118 10.12 34.58 6.88
C ASN A 118 10.03 35.60 8.03
N GLU A 119 10.07 35.10 9.26
CA GLU A 119 10.45 35.91 10.41
C GLU A 119 11.94 35.70 10.63
N ASP A 120 12.69 36.75 10.31
CA ASP A 120 14.12 36.92 10.51
C ASP A 120 14.38 37.03 12.02
N VAL A 121 14.25 35.91 12.73
CA VAL A 121 14.70 35.77 14.12
C VAL A 121 16.12 35.23 14.04
N SER A 122 17.08 36.11 14.32
CA SER A 122 18.48 35.75 14.57
C SER A 122 18.59 34.94 15.87
N VAL A 123 18.11 33.69 15.83
CA VAL A 123 18.45 32.69 16.82
C VAL A 123 19.93 32.43 16.63
N LYS A 124 20.75 32.88 17.57
CA LYS A 124 22.11 32.38 17.75
C LYS A 124 22.01 30.87 17.92
N ARG A 125 22.17 30.12 16.83
CA ARG A 125 22.45 28.69 16.91
C ARG A 125 23.83 28.60 17.53
N ASP A 126 23.92 27.92 18.66
CA ASP A 126 25.20 27.43 19.15
C ASP A 126 25.71 26.46 18.08
N ASP A 127 26.46 26.99 17.11
CA ASP A 127 27.10 26.17 16.09
C ASP A 127 28.04 25.21 16.84
N PRO A 128 27.81 23.90 16.75
CA PRO A 128 28.70 22.92 17.34
C PRO A 128 30.11 23.17 16.80
N LYS A 129 31.12 23.07 17.67
CA LYS A 129 32.51 23.22 17.24
C LYS A 129 32.75 22.27 16.06
N ASP A 130 33.46 22.76 15.06
CA ASP A 130 33.74 22.20 13.72
C ASP A 130 34.47 20.82 13.70
N GLY A 131 34.40 20.04 14.79
CA GLY A 131 35.00 18.71 14.97
C GLY A 131 34.04 17.61 15.45
N GLU A 132 32.73 17.86 15.54
CA GLU A 132 31.74 16.86 16.02
C GLU A 132 31.02 16.09 14.91
N TYR A 133 31.20 16.48 13.63
CA TYR A 133 30.51 15.87 12.50
C TYR A 133 31.45 15.16 11.53
N LYS A 134 31.06 13.95 11.12
CA LYS A 134 31.63 13.24 9.97
C LYS A 134 30.70 13.41 8.78
N TYR A 135 31.20 13.82 7.62
CA TYR A 135 30.40 13.91 6.41
C TYR A 135 30.66 12.72 5.50
N ARG A 136 29.60 12.18 4.89
CA ARG A 136 29.67 11.09 3.93
C ARG A 136 28.83 11.38 2.71
N THR A 137 29.31 11.00 1.54
CA THR A 137 28.55 11.06 0.29
C THR A 137 27.93 9.71 -0.02
N ILE A 138 26.75 9.74 -0.64
CA ILE A 138 26.10 8.57 -1.23
C ILE A 138 25.70 8.93 -2.65
N GLN A 139 26.18 8.18 -3.64
CA GLN A 139 25.72 8.33 -5.02
C GLN A 139 24.38 7.63 -5.21
N ILE A 140 23.31 8.40 -5.45
CA ILE A 140 21.98 7.90 -5.78
C ILE A 140 21.86 7.74 -7.30
N PRO A 141 21.57 6.52 -7.81
CA PRO A 141 21.54 6.21 -9.24
C PRO A 141 20.27 6.72 -9.97
N VAL A 142 19.64 7.79 -9.48
CA VAL A 142 18.47 8.41 -10.12
C VAL A 142 18.58 9.93 -10.08
N THR A 143 17.68 10.62 -10.78
CA THR A 143 17.57 12.09 -10.69
C THR A 143 16.95 12.50 -9.36
N LYS A 144 17.32 13.69 -8.87
CA LYS A 144 16.76 14.26 -7.64
C LYS A 144 15.23 14.42 -7.70
N PRO A 145 14.61 14.91 -8.79
CA PRO A 145 13.16 14.99 -8.89
C PRO A 145 12.46 13.64 -8.71
N LEU A 146 12.95 12.58 -9.37
CA LEU A 146 12.38 11.23 -9.22
C LEU A 146 12.55 10.69 -7.81
N PHE A 147 13.74 10.83 -7.22
CA PHE A 147 13.98 10.41 -5.83
C PHE A 147 13.01 11.10 -4.88
N MET A 148 12.89 12.44 -4.97
CA MET A 148 11.99 13.21 -4.11
C MET A 148 10.52 12.85 -4.36
N LYS A 149 10.15 12.51 -5.59
CA LYS A 149 8.81 12.02 -5.93
C LYS A 149 8.52 10.70 -5.22
N VAL A 150 9.46 9.76 -5.23
CA VAL A 150 9.32 8.42 -4.63
C VAL A 150 9.32 8.47 -3.09
N VAL A 151 10.27 9.17 -2.46
CA VAL A 151 10.37 9.19 -0.98
C VAL A 151 9.24 9.97 -0.31
N ASN A 152 8.59 10.88 -1.04
CA ASN A 152 7.42 11.62 -0.56
C ASN A 152 6.09 10.94 -0.91
N LEU A 153 6.10 9.75 -1.51
CA LEU A 153 4.87 9.00 -1.77
C LEU A 153 4.16 8.69 -0.45
N LYS A 154 2.84 8.83 -0.48
CA LYS A 154 1.94 8.45 0.60
C LYS A 154 0.99 7.37 0.11
N THR A 155 0.52 6.55 1.04
CA THR A 155 -0.42 5.45 0.78
C THR A 155 -1.74 5.90 0.14
N ASP A 156 -2.12 7.16 0.33
CA ASP A 156 -3.33 7.79 -0.22
C ASP A 156 -3.04 8.70 -1.42
N SER A 157 -1.81 8.70 -1.94
CA SER A 157 -1.42 9.60 -3.03
C SER A 157 -1.82 9.05 -4.40
N ASN A 158 -2.49 9.88 -5.21
CA ASN A 158 -2.83 9.57 -6.61
C ASN A 158 -1.66 9.84 -7.58
N VAL A 159 -0.42 9.77 -7.09
CA VAL A 159 0.77 10.08 -7.89
C VAL A 159 0.99 8.96 -8.90
N LYS A 160 1.01 9.31 -10.18
CA LYS A 160 1.42 8.39 -11.26
C LYS A 160 2.89 8.60 -11.62
N LEU A 161 3.59 7.49 -11.76
CA LEU A 161 4.95 7.41 -12.28
C LEU A 161 4.86 7.03 -13.76
N SER A 162 5.65 7.63 -14.63
CA SER A 162 5.75 7.18 -16.02
C SER A 162 6.40 5.79 -16.11
N ASP A 163 6.26 5.12 -17.25
CA ASP A 163 6.89 3.82 -17.48
C ASP A 163 8.42 3.86 -17.23
N ASP A 164 9.11 4.91 -17.67
CA ASP A 164 10.55 5.12 -17.41
C ASP A 164 10.84 5.33 -15.92
N GLU A 165 10.04 6.15 -15.24
CA GLU A 165 10.20 6.39 -13.80
C GLU A 165 9.98 5.10 -13.00
N LEU A 166 8.99 4.28 -13.37
CA LEU A 166 8.73 2.98 -12.76
C LEU A 166 9.90 2.02 -12.99
N TYR A 167 10.36 1.88 -14.23
CA TYR A 167 11.50 1.03 -14.57
C TYR A 167 12.74 1.40 -13.73
N ILE A 168 13.11 2.69 -13.74
CA ILE A 168 14.26 3.21 -12.99
C ILE A 168 14.08 2.96 -11.48
N THR A 169 12.88 3.21 -10.95
CA THR A 169 12.61 3.07 -9.52
C THR A 169 12.71 1.61 -9.07
N ILE A 170 12.14 0.67 -9.84
CA ILE A 170 12.21 -0.77 -9.56
C ILE A 170 13.66 -1.24 -9.60
N CYS A 171 14.41 -0.88 -10.64
CA CYS A 171 15.80 -1.30 -10.81
C CYS A 171 16.77 -0.73 -9.78
N HIS A 172 16.54 0.52 -9.33
CA HIS A 172 17.59 1.29 -8.67
C HIS A 172 17.24 1.85 -7.29
N LEU A 173 15.97 1.92 -6.92
CA LEU A 173 15.54 2.49 -5.64
C LEU A 173 14.83 1.49 -4.73
N LEU A 174 13.97 0.64 -5.29
CA LEU A 174 13.03 -0.18 -4.53
C LEU A 174 13.70 -0.99 -3.42
N THR A 175 14.85 -1.62 -3.71
CA THR A 175 15.59 -2.48 -2.76
C THR A 175 16.17 -1.71 -1.57
N PHE A 176 16.30 -0.39 -1.65
CA PHE A 176 16.97 0.45 -0.65
C PHE A 176 16.00 1.27 0.21
N LEU A 177 14.75 1.40 -0.25
CA LEU A 177 13.72 2.07 0.53
C LEU A 177 13.45 1.30 1.82
N HIS A 178 13.39 2.02 2.93
CA HIS A 178 13.07 1.44 4.24
C HIS A 178 11.59 1.03 4.29
N ASN A 179 10.71 2.00 4.05
CA ASN A 179 9.29 1.80 3.84
C ASN A 179 8.98 1.79 2.34
N LYS A 180 8.81 0.59 1.78
CA LYS A 180 8.49 0.38 0.36
C LYS A 180 6.98 0.48 0.06
N THR A 181 6.14 0.40 1.09
CA THR A 181 4.69 0.20 0.92
C THR A 181 4.01 1.25 0.04
N PRO A 182 4.26 2.57 0.18
CA PRO A 182 3.65 3.56 -0.72
C PRO A 182 4.01 3.34 -2.18
N LEU A 183 5.28 3.04 -2.48
CA LEU A 183 5.74 2.77 -3.83
C LEU A 183 5.14 1.47 -4.39
N LEU A 184 5.15 0.39 -3.61
CA LEU A 184 4.57 -0.89 -4.01
C LEU A 184 3.08 -0.75 -4.29
N GLN A 185 2.36 0.05 -3.51
CA GLN A 185 0.95 0.36 -3.75
C GLN A 185 0.74 1.17 -5.02
N THR A 186 1.54 2.20 -5.28
CA THR A 186 1.50 2.94 -6.55
C THR A 186 1.76 2.01 -7.75
N LEU A 187 2.73 1.12 -7.64
CA LEU A 187 3.04 0.15 -8.68
C LEU A 187 1.90 -0.86 -8.87
N ALA A 188 1.35 -1.40 -7.78
CA ALA A 188 0.20 -2.31 -7.82
C ALA A 188 -1.02 -1.63 -8.48
N GLN A 189 -1.34 -0.40 -8.10
CA GLN A 189 -2.46 0.33 -8.70
C GLN A 189 -2.26 0.54 -10.20
N GLN A 190 -1.06 0.91 -10.65
CA GLN A 190 -0.81 1.11 -12.08
C GLN A 190 -0.82 -0.20 -12.89
N LEU A 191 -0.37 -1.31 -12.31
CA LEU A 191 -0.46 -2.63 -12.95
C LEU A 191 -1.92 -3.12 -13.08
N LEU A 192 -2.78 -2.79 -12.11
CA LEU A 192 -4.21 -3.09 -12.14
C LEU A 192 -4.96 -2.19 -13.13
N ASP A 193 -4.62 -0.90 -13.18
CA ASP A 193 -5.22 0.07 -14.11
C ASP A 193 -4.85 -0.20 -15.58
N ASP A 194 -3.68 -0.79 -15.83
CA ASP A 194 -3.09 -0.95 -17.15
C ASP A 194 -2.46 -2.34 -17.35
N SER A 195 -3.22 -3.22 -17.99
CA SER A 195 -2.80 -4.59 -18.28
C SER A 195 -1.62 -4.70 -19.24
N GLU A 196 -1.29 -3.64 -19.99
CA GLU A 196 -0.15 -3.60 -20.92
C GLU A 196 1.13 -3.06 -20.28
N LEU A 197 1.06 -2.47 -19.08
CA LEU A 197 2.20 -1.84 -18.41
C LEU A 197 3.41 -2.78 -18.29
N SER A 198 3.20 -4.04 -17.87
CA SER A 198 4.29 -5.02 -17.76
C SER A 198 5.00 -5.28 -19.10
N SER A 199 4.24 -5.29 -20.21
CA SER A 199 4.80 -5.42 -21.56
C SER A 199 5.67 -4.22 -21.92
N ARG A 200 5.19 -3.00 -21.66
CA ARG A 200 5.95 -1.77 -21.95
C ARG A 200 7.21 -1.66 -21.11
N LEU A 201 7.15 -2.01 -19.81
CA LEU A 201 8.34 -2.08 -18.95
C LEU A 201 9.37 -3.11 -19.46
N SER A 202 8.89 -4.23 -20.02
CA SER A 202 9.76 -5.24 -20.63
C SER A 202 10.42 -4.77 -21.94
N VAL A 203 9.77 -3.86 -22.68
CA VAL A 203 10.37 -3.23 -23.86
C VAL A 203 11.47 -2.26 -23.44
N ILE A 204 11.22 -1.42 -22.43
CA ILE A 204 12.24 -0.50 -21.87
C ILE A 204 13.48 -1.29 -21.42
N ASP A 205 13.30 -2.40 -20.71
CA ASP A 205 14.42 -3.24 -20.26
C ASP A 205 15.31 -3.73 -21.41
N LYS A 206 14.70 -4.15 -22.52
CA LYS A 206 15.42 -4.61 -23.71
C LYS A 206 16.22 -3.48 -24.34
N GLU A 207 15.60 -2.31 -24.52
CA GLU A 207 16.25 -1.15 -25.10
C GLU A 207 17.45 -0.67 -24.25
N GLN A 208 17.32 -0.67 -22.93
CA GLN A 208 18.42 -0.32 -22.02
C GLN A 208 19.54 -1.36 -22.05
N THR A 209 19.18 -2.65 -22.11
CA THR A 209 20.16 -3.74 -22.24
C THR A 209 20.95 -3.65 -23.55
N GLU A 210 20.31 -3.25 -24.65
CA GLU A 210 20.97 -3.06 -25.95
C GLU A 210 21.94 -1.87 -25.94
N LYS A 211 21.53 -0.72 -25.40
CA LYS A 211 22.39 0.47 -25.25
C LYS A 211 23.64 0.18 -24.40
N ASN A 212 23.48 -0.59 -23.33
CA ASN A 212 24.60 -0.94 -22.43
C ASN A 212 25.58 -1.93 -23.10
N ARG A 213 25.11 -2.79 -24.01
CA ARG A 213 26.01 -3.70 -24.78
C ARG A 213 26.93 -2.96 -25.73
N GLU A 214 26.50 -1.82 -26.25
CA GLU A 214 27.31 -1.00 -27.16
C GLU A 214 28.40 -0.21 -26.41
N THR A 215 28.21 0.02 -25.11
CA THR A 215 29.08 0.90 -24.29
C THR A 215 29.94 0.13 -23.28
N GLU A 216 29.54 -1.06 -22.82
CA GLU A 216 30.25 -1.77 -21.75
C GLU A 216 31.15 -2.93 -22.22
N THR A 217 32.43 -2.80 -21.89
CA THR A 217 33.39 -3.91 -21.86
C THR A 217 33.25 -4.67 -20.54
N LYS A 218 32.57 -5.82 -20.59
CA LYS A 218 32.65 -6.98 -19.66
C LYS A 218 32.84 -6.64 -18.17
N HIS A 219 31.74 -6.59 -17.40
CA HIS A 219 31.58 -7.27 -16.09
C HIS A 219 30.39 -6.79 -15.22
N SER A 220 29.42 -6.03 -15.74
CA SER A 220 28.23 -5.68 -14.95
C SER A 220 27.37 -6.91 -14.64
N THR A 221 27.28 -7.26 -13.35
CA THR A 221 26.41 -8.33 -12.82
C THR A 221 25.05 -7.75 -12.42
N ASN A 222 24.34 -7.12 -13.36
CA ASN A 222 22.99 -6.63 -13.10
C ASN A 222 22.02 -7.81 -12.98
N THR A 223 21.26 -7.84 -11.88
CA THR A 223 20.06 -8.68 -11.77
C THR A 223 19.10 -8.28 -12.90
N PRO A 224 18.51 -9.23 -13.64
CA PRO A 224 17.55 -8.90 -14.70
C PRO A 224 16.36 -8.13 -14.12
N PHE A 225 15.90 -7.06 -14.78
CA PHE A 225 14.72 -6.28 -14.37
C PHE A 225 13.51 -7.16 -14.06
N ARG A 226 13.29 -8.20 -14.87
CA ARG A 226 12.21 -9.16 -14.65
C ARG A 226 12.22 -9.76 -13.24
N GLN A 227 13.40 -10.10 -12.72
CA GLN A 227 13.52 -10.65 -11.38
C GLN A 227 13.21 -9.59 -10.31
N GLU A 228 13.62 -8.34 -10.51
CA GLU A 228 13.28 -7.24 -9.59
C GLU A 228 11.78 -6.94 -9.60
N LEU A 229 11.12 -6.99 -10.76
CA LEU A 229 9.68 -6.86 -10.87
C LEU A 229 8.94 -8.04 -10.21
N GLU A 230 9.40 -9.28 -10.42
CA GLU A 230 8.86 -10.47 -9.75
C GLU A 230 9.02 -10.36 -8.22
N ASN A 231 10.19 -9.92 -7.73
CA ASN A 231 10.42 -9.65 -6.31
C ASN A 231 9.45 -8.58 -5.78
N ALA A 232 9.28 -7.47 -6.53
CA ALA A 232 8.36 -6.42 -6.16
C ALA A 232 6.92 -6.94 -6.05
N ILE A 233 6.46 -7.75 -7.01
CA ILE A 233 5.14 -8.38 -6.98
C ILE A 233 5.02 -9.32 -5.78
N CYS A 234 6.05 -10.11 -5.48
CA CYS A 234 6.07 -10.96 -4.27
C CYS A 234 5.96 -10.12 -2.99
N GLU A 235 6.65 -8.99 -2.89
CA GLU A 235 6.54 -8.09 -1.74
C GLU A 235 5.13 -7.45 -1.63
N MET A 236 4.48 -7.13 -2.77
CA MET A 236 3.10 -6.63 -2.77
C MET A 236 2.13 -7.63 -2.10
N LEU A 237 2.34 -8.94 -2.27
CA LEU A 237 1.50 -9.99 -1.67
C LEU A 237 1.48 -9.93 -0.14
N ASP A 238 2.54 -9.37 0.45
CA ASP A 238 2.75 -9.33 1.90
C ASP A 238 2.18 -8.04 2.52
N CYS A 239 2.02 -6.97 1.72
CA CYS A 239 1.68 -5.65 2.25
C CYS A 239 0.52 -4.94 1.55
N ILE A 240 -0.12 -5.57 0.57
CA ILE A 240 -1.23 -4.99 -0.20
C ILE A 240 -2.41 -5.97 -0.26
N ASP A 241 -3.60 -5.46 0.06
CA ASP A 241 -4.87 -6.12 -0.22
C ASP A 241 -5.54 -5.46 -1.44
N ILE A 242 -6.33 -6.25 -2.16
CA ILE A 242 -7.10 -5.81 -3.32
C ILE A 242 -8.53 -5.50 -2.88
N SER A 243 -8.93 -4.23 -2.97
CA SER A 243 -10.31 -3.79 -2.82
C SER A 243 -11.00 -3.78 -4.17
N THR A 244 -12.17 -4.38 -4.25
CA THR A 244 -12.99 -4.37 -5.46
C THR A 244 -14.44 -4.03 -5.13
N THR A 245 -15.11 -3.39 -6.09
CA THR A 245 -16.51 -3.02 -5.99
C THR A 245 -17.22 -3.50 -7.24
N ASP A 246 -18.35 -4.19 -7.08
CA ASP A 246 -19.16 -4.60 -8.22
C ASP A 246 -19.96 -3.44 -8.81
N LYS A 247 -20.66 -3.70 -9.92
CA LYS A 247 -21.50 -2.69 -10.60
C LYS A 247 -22.67 -2.17 -9.76
N PHE A 248 -22.97 -2.79 -8.62
CA PHE A 248 -24.04 -2.40 -7.70
C PHE A 248 -23.50 -1.69 -6.45
N GLY A 249 -22.20 -1.46 -6.36
CA GLY A 249 -21.58 -0.81 -5.22
C GLY A 249 -21.33 -1.75 -4.03
N ASN A 250 -21.51 -3.06 -4.18
CA ASN A 250 -21.15 -4.02 -3.13
C ASN A 250 -19.63 -4.24 -3.20
N ALA A 251 -18.97 -4.39 -2.06
CA ALA A 251 -17.53 -4.43 -1.98
C ALA A 251 -16.99 -5.78 -1.50
N ALA A 252 -15.75 -6.06 -1.88
CA ALA A 252 -14.91 -7.10 -1.30
C ALA A 252 -13.47 -6.61 -1.15
N ILE A 253 -12.79 -7.12 -0.14
CA ILE A 253 -11.37 -6.95 0.11
C ILE A 253 -10.75 -8.35 0.11
N ALA A 254 -9.72 -8.53 -0.70
CA ALA A 254 -9.04 -9.81 -0.86
C ALA A 254 -7.56 -9.67 -0.54
N GLY A 255 -7.05 -10.59 0.27
CA GLY A 255 -5.69 -10.54 0.80
C GLY A 255 -5.13 -11.94 1.01
N ARG A 256 -3.93 -11.98 1.59
CA ARG A 256 -3.30 -13.24 2.01
C ARG A 256 -3.91 -13.76 3.32
N ASP A 257 -4.28 -12.85 4.21
CA ASP A 257 -4.82 -13.14 5.54
C ASP A 257 -5.77 -12.01 5.99
N SER A 258 -6.15 -12.02 7.27
CA SER A 258 -7.10 -11.07 7.84
C SER A 258 -6.49 -9.73 8.28
N ASP A 259 -5.17 -9.56 8.18
CA ASP A 259 -4.50 -8.38 8.68
C ASP A 259 -4.79 -7.18 7.76
N SER A 260 -5.09 -6.02 8.35
CA SER A 260 -5.36 -4.82 7.57
C SER A 260 -4.10 -4.28 6.89
N ARG A 261 -4.10 -4.23 5.56
CA ARG A 261 -2.97 -3.74 4.76
C ARG A 261 -3.37 -2.53 3.90
N SER A 262 -2.39 -1.99 3.18
CA SER A 262 -2.64 -0.95 2.18
C SER A 262 -3.54 -1.50 1.08
N LEU A 263 -4.46 -0.67 0.58
CA LEU A 263 -5.43 -1.11 -0.43
C LEU A 263 -5.00 -0.68 -1.83
N ALA A 264 -5.05 -1.61 -2.77
CA ALA A 264 -5.10 -1.31 -4.19
C ALA A 264 -6.51 -1.57 -4.71
N TYR A 265 -6.99 -0.73 -5.62
CA TYR A 265 -8.35 -0.82 -6.15
C TYR A 265 -8.34 -1.52 -7.51
N ALA A 266 -9.19 -2.52 -7.67
CA ALA A 266 -9.29 -3.30 -8.88
C ALA A 266 -10.74 -3.54 -9.29
N ASP A 267 -10.96 -3.72 -10.58
CA ASP A 267 -12.17 -4.38 -11.04
C ASP A 267 -12.20 -5.85 -10.56
N ILE A 268 -13.39 -6.44 -10.52
CA ILE A 268 -13.58 -7.81 -10.02
C ILE A 268 -12.86 -8.86 -10.88
N TYR A 269 -12.64 -8.58 -12.17
CA TYR A 269 -11.94 -9.50 -13.07
C TYR A 269 -10.44 -9.57 -12.77
N SER A 270 -9.91 -8.49 -12.19
CA SER A 270 -8.51 -8.33 -11.79
C SER A 270 -8.24 -8.76 -10.33
N LEU A 271 -9.24 -9.33 -9.63
CA LEU A 271 -9.10 -9.78 -8.24
C LEU A 271 -7.94 -10.76 -8.02
N CYS A 272 -7.65 -11.57 -9.04
CA CYS A 272 -6.59 -12.58 -8.99
C CYS A 272 -5.34 -12.19 -9.80
N TYR A 273 -5.16 -10.90 -10.13
CA TYR A 273 -4.12 -10.44 -11.06
C TYR A 273 -2.70 -10.74 -10.54
N PHE A 274 -2.41 -10.39 -9.29
CA PHE A 274 -1.09 -10.62 -8.68
C PHE A 274 -0.95 -11.99 -8.03
N PHE A 275 -2.03 -12.45 -7.38
CA PHE A 275 -2.09 -13.69 -6.63
C PHE A 275 -3.52 -14.17 -6.55
N LEU A 276 -3.68 -15.46 -6.26
CA LEU A 276 -4.96 -15.99 -5.83
C LEU A 276 -5.13 -15.72 -4.32
N PRO A 277 -6.11 -14.92 -3.90
CA PRO A 277 -6.32 -14.60 -2.49
C PRO A 277 -6.56 -15.83 -1.62
N ARG A 278 -6.11 -15.78 -0.37
CA ARG A 278 -6.38 -16.80 0.65
C ARG A 278 -7.36 -16.33 1.71
N TYR A 279 -7.61 -15.03 1.75
CA TYR A 279 -8.62 -14.43 2.59
C TYR A 279 -9.45 -13.48 1.73
N ILE A 280 -10.78 -13.59 1.79
CA ILE A 280 -11.67 -12.63 1.16
C ILE A 280 -12.73 -12.21 2.16
N ARG A 281 -12.78 -10.91 2.46
CA ARG A 281 -13.88 -10.28 3.19
C ARG A 281 -14.82 -9.60 2.21
N MET A 282 -16.11 -9.83 2.31
CA MET A 282 -17.09 -9.28 1.35
C MET A 282 -18.46 -9.00 1.96
N ASP A 283 -19.20 -8.13 1.32
CA ASP A 283 -20.62 -7.92 1.59
C ASP A 283 -21.46 -9.13 1.13
N GLY A 284 -22.61 -9.34 1.76
CA GLY A 284 -23.52 -10.43 1.42
C GLY A 284 -24.04 -10.32 -0.02
N TYR A 285 -24.39 -9.13 -0.49
CA TYR A 285 -24.80 -8.92 -1.88
C TYR A 285 -23.65 -9.06 -2.87
N PHE A 286 -22.40 -8.79 -2.47
CA PHE A 286 -21.25 -9.06 -3.33
C PHE A 286 -21.18 -10.55 -3.65
N LEU A 287 -21.30 -11.42 -2.65
CA LEU A 287 -21.36 -12.87 -2.87
C LEU A 287 -22.56 -13.27 -3.73
N ILE A 288 -23.75 -12.78 -3.39
CA ILE A 288 -24.99 -13.11 -4.13
C ILE A 288 -24.83 -12.79 -5.62
N CYS A 289 -24.26 -11.63 -5.95
CA CYS A 289 -24.12 -11.16 -7.33
C CYS A 289 -22.95 -11.80 -8.08
N ASN A 290 -21.89 -12.23 -7.39
CA ASN A 290 -20.62 -12.60 -8.03
C ASN A 290 -20.15 -14.04 -7.76
N HIS A 291 -20.93 -14.87 -7.04
CA HIS A 291 -20.53 -16.25 -6.69
C HIS A 291 -20.12 -17.12 -7.89
N GLU A 292 -20.73 -16.96 -9.08
CA GLU A 292 -20.33 -17.72 -10.26
C GLU A 292 -18.92 -17.36 -10.74
N LEU A 293 -18.57 -16.07 -10.71
CA LEU A 293 -17.24 -15.60 -11.08
C LEU A 293 -16.20 -16.05 -10.04
N LEU A 294 -16.54 -15.94 -8.76
CA LEU A 294 -15.71 -16.45 -7.67
C LEU A 294 -15.50 -17.96 -7.81
N CYS A 295 -16.54 -18.74 -8.16
CA CYS A 295 -16.41 -20.17 -8.41
C CYS A 295 -15.37 -20.46 -9.49
N LYS A 296 -15.41 -19.74 -10.63
CA LYS A 296 -14.43 -19.92 -11.73
C LYS A 296 -12.98 -19.66 -11.32
N TYR A 297 -12.74 -18.72 -10.39
CA TYR A 297 -11.37 -18.47 -9.90
C TYR A 297 -10.81 -19.64 -9.07
N TYR A 298 -11.68 -20.38 -8.39
CA TYR A 298 -11.27 -21.35 -7.37
C TYR A 298 -11.60 -22.80 -7.71
N GLU A 299 -12.39 -23.08 -8.76
CA GLU A 299 -12.87 -24.43 -9.11
C GLU A 299 -11.74 -25.45 -9.38
N ASN A 300 -10.59 -24.98 -9.87
CA ASN A 300 -9.44 -25.83 -10.23
C ASN A 300 -8.37 -25.90 -9.12
N ILE A 301 -8.64 -25.36 -7.94
CA ILE A 301 -7.68 -25.23 -6.86
C ILE A 301 -7.74 -26.44 -5.94
N SER A 302 -6.58 -26.96 -5.55
CA SER A 302 -6.47 -28.15 -4.68
C SER A 302 -7.07 -27.90 -3.29
N SER A 303 -7.58 -28.96 -2.66
CA SER A 303 -8.18 -28.94 -1.32
C SER A 303 -7.23 -28.51 -0.18
N GLY A 304 -5.91 -28.43 -0.41
CA GLY A 304 -4.93 -27.94 0.58
C GLY A 304 -4.64 -26.44 0.50
N PHE A 305 -5.37 -25.67 -0.31
CA PHE A 305 -5.08 -24.26 -0.53
C PHE A 305 -5.38 -23.37 0.69
N GLY A 306 -6.43 -23.68 1.44
CA GLY A 306 -6.78 -23.00 2.69
C GLY A 306 -7.39 -21.61 2.48
N LEU A 307 -8.47 -21.51 1.69
CA LEU A 307 -9.22 -20.26 1.53
C LEU A 307 -10.09 -20.00 2.77
N THR A 308 -10.09 -18.74 3.23
CA THR A 308 -10.98 -18.22 4.26
C THR A 308 -11.90 -17.14 3.69
N LEU A 309 -13.20 -17.24 3.97
CA LEU A 309 -14.20 -16.25 3.58
C LEU A 309 -14.80 -15.57 4.81
N ASP A 310 -14.83 -14.23 4.84
CA ASP A 310 -15.55 -13.42 5.85
C ASP A 310 -16.68 -12.65 5.17
N ILE A 311 -17.90 -13.09 5.37
CA ILE A 311 -19.08 -12.56 4.68
C ILE A 311 -19.98 -11.83 5.66
N ASP A 312 -20.19 -10.55 5.40
CA ASP A 312 -21.11 -9.70 6.17
C ASP A 312 -22.45 -9.57 5.47
N PHE A 313 -23.49 -10.22 6.01
CA PHE A 313 -24.85 -10.20 5.46
C PHE A 313 -25.72 -9.06 6.00
N SER A 314 -25.15 -8.09 6.70
CA SER A 314 -25.91 -6.94 7.23
C SER A 314 -26.58 -6.14 6.12
N ASP A 315 -25.92 -6.01 4.97
CA ASP A 315 -26.46 -5.35 3.77
C ASP A 315 -27.73 -6.03 3.23
N VAL A 316 -27.77 -7.37 3.25
CA VAL A 316 -28.95 -8.17 2.88
C VAL A 316 -30.12 -7.89 3.81
N PHE A 317 -29.87 -7.83 5.12
CA PHE A 317 -30.88 -7.50 6.11
C PHE A 317 -31.47 -6.11 5.86
N TYR A 318 -30.63 -5.06 5.87
CA TYR A 318 -31.11 -3.68 5.76
C TYR A 318 -31.82 -3.39 4.43
N ARG A 319 -31.36 -3.95 3.29
CA ARG A 319 -32.05 -3.75 2.00
C ARG A 319 -33.42 -4.43 1.99
N ILE A 320 -33.57 -5.62 2.58
CA ILE A 320 -34.86 -6.32 2.60
C ILE A 320 -35.82 -5.67 3.59
N GLU A 321 -35.34 -5.27 4.76
CA GLU A 321 -36.12 -4.56 5.77
C GLU A 321 -36.70 -3.27 5.21
N LYS A 322 -35.87 -2.42 4.58
CA LYS A 322 -36.31 -1.15 3.97
C LYS A 322 -37.42 -1.31 2.93
N ASN A 323 -37.45 -2.45 2.24
CA ASN A 323 -38.40 -2.72 1.15
C ASN A 323 -39.61 -3.57 1.60
N SER A 324 -39.71 -3.91 2.88
CA SER A 324 -40.76 -4.78 3.39
C SER A 324 -41.82 -4.00 4.15
N THR A 325 -43.09 -4.37 3.95
CA THR A 325 -44.24 -3.75 4.61
C THR A 325 -44.47 -4.27 6.04
N SER A 326 -43.85 -5.39 6.41
CA SER A 326 -43.93 -5.96 7.75
C SER A 326 -42.61 -6.65 8.15
N GLU A 327 -42.32 -6.66 9.46
CA GLU A 327 -41.12 -7.28 10.06
C GLU A 327 -41.10 -8.81 9.89
N LYS A 328 -42.26 -9.46 9.93
CA LYS A 328 -42.37 -10.91 9.71
C LYS A 328 -42.03 -11.28 8.26
N ASP A 329 -42.46 -10.46 7.31
CA ASP A 329 -42.18 -10.68 5.89
C ASP A 329 -40.71 -10.40 5.57
N SER A 330 -40.10 -9.37 6.16
CA SER A 330 -38.66 -9.08 5.95
C SER A 330 -37.80 -10.23 6.45
N THR A 331 -38.05 -10.71 7.67
CA THR A 331 -37.33 -11.83 8.29
C THR A 331 -37.38 -13.08 7.43
N LYS A 332 -38.57 -13.43 6.91
CA LYS A 332 -38.74 -14.59 6.03
C LYS A 332 -37.94 -14.44 4.74
N LYS A 333 -38.02 -13.27 4.09
CA LYS A 333 -37.28 -12.97 2.86
C LYS A 333 -35.77 -13.00 3.06
N VAL A 334 -35.27 -12.44 4.17
CA VAL A 334 -33.84 -12.51 4.53
C VAL A 334 -33.41 -13.97 4.61
N ALA A 335 -34.13 -14.80 5.35
CA ALA A 335 -33.80 -16.21 5.51
C ALA A 335 -33.85 -17.00 4.20
N GLU A 336 -34.82 -16.71 3.32
CA GLU A 336 -34.89 -17.33 1.99
C GLU A 336 -33.69 -16.98 1.12
N GLN A 337 -33.28 -15.70 1.12
CA GLN A 337 -32.09 -15.24 0.38
C GLN A 337 -30.80 -15.85 0.95
N LEU A 338 -30.65 -15.85 2.27
CA LEU A 338 -29.49 -16.47 2.93
C LEU A 338 -29.42 -17.98 2.64
N ASN A 339 -30.53 -18.70 2.76
CA ASN A 339 -30.55 -20.13 2.42
C ASN A 339 -30.28 -20.41 0.93
N LYS A 340 -30.54 -19.46 0.04
CA LYS A 340 -30.18 -19.59 -1.38
C LYS A 340 -28.68 -19.42 -1.58
N VAL A 341 -28.09 -18.36 -1.01
CA VAL A 341 -26.65 -18.06 -1.20
C VAL A 341 -25.76 -19.05 -0.46
N LEU A 342 -26.17 -19.53 0.72
CA LEU A 342 -25.41 -20.56 1.47
C LEU A 342 -25.32 -21.92 0.75
N LYS A 343 -26.08 -22.11 -0.34
CA LYS A 343 -26.07 -23.30 -1.18
C LYS A 343 -25.37 -23.08 -2.53
N CYS A 344 -24.70 -21.94 -2.72
CA CYS A 344 -24.00 -21.69 -3.97
C CYS A 344 -22.75 -22.59 -4.09
N GLU A 345 -22.37 -22.91 -5.32
CA GLU A 345 -21.25 -23.82 -5.61
C GLU A 345 -19.92 -23.30 -5.05
N PHE A 346 -19.73 -21.97 -5.01
CA PHE A 346 -18.53 -21.36 -4.47
C PHE A 346 -18.29 -21.73 -3.00
N LEU A 347 -19.34 -21.78 -2.17
CA LEU A 347 -19.23 -22.18 -0.76
C LEU A 347 -19.09 -23.70 -0.56
N ALA A 348 -19.30 -24.48 -1.62
CA ALA A 348 -19.15 -25.93 -1.59
C ALA A 348 -17.73 -26.38 -1.98
N LEU A 349 -16.90 -25.50 -2.57
CA LEU A 349 -15.56 -25.81 -3.06
C LEU A 349 -14.65 -26.43 -1.99
N ASP A 350 -13.81 -27.37 -2.39
CA ASP A 350 -12.90 -28.10 -1.50
C ASP A 350 -11.71 -27.25 -1.03
N CYS A 351 -11.34 -26.22 -1.78
CA CYS A 351 -10.27 -25.29 -1.41
C CYS A 351 -10.67 -24.32 -0.29
N LEU A 352 -11.97 -24.23 0.02
CA LEU A 352 -12.54 -23.44 1.11
C LEU A 352 -12.41 -24.18 2.43
N GLU A 353 -11.63 -23.62 3.35
CA GLU A 353 -11.36 -24.20 4.65
C GLU A 353 -12.21 -23.57 5.75
N VAL A 354 -12.34 -22.24 5.76
CA VAL A 354 -13.01 -21.49 6.83
C VAL A 354 -14.06 -20.54 6.25
N CYS A 355 -15.27 -20.58 6.81
CA CYS A 355 -16.32 -19.60 6.55
C CYS A 355 -16.67 -18.84 7.82
N ILE A 356 -16.50 -17.53 7.76
CA ILE A 356 -16.94 -16.56 8.76
C ILE A 356 -18.22 -15.90 8.24
N PHE A 357 -19.32 -16.04 8.99
CA PHE A 357 -20.61 -15.46 8.65
C PHE A 357 -21.03 -14.44 9.70
N ARG A 358 -21.25 -13.20 9.29
CA ARG A 358 -21.82 -12.15 10.13
C ARG A 358 -23.27 -11.94 9.73
N LEU A 359 -24.18 -12.25 10.65
CA LEU A 359 -25.61 -12.36 10.43
C LEU A 359 -26.33 -11.35 11.31
N THR A 360 -27.17 -10.52 10.69
CA THR A 360 -27.97 -9.50 11.38
C THR A 360 -29.46 -9.76 11.17
N GLY A 361 -30.26 -9.71 12.24
CA GLY A 361 -31.72 -9.74 12.15
C GLY A 361 -32.34 -11.07 11.65
N VAL A 362 -31.63 -12.19 11.80
CA VAL A 362 -32.10 -13.51 11.34
C VAL A 362 -32.91 -14.21 12.44
N GLN A 363 -34.11 -14.70 12.10
CA GLN A 363 -34.97 -15.46 13.05
C GLN A 363 -35.21 -16.93 12.63
N ASN A 364 -34.76 -17.32 11.44
CA ASN A 364 -35.07 -18.61 10.81
C ASN A 364 -33.86 -19.56 10.77
N HIS A 365 -34.14 -20.86 10.56
CA HIS A 365 -33.11 -21.89 10.40
C HIS A 365 -32.37 -21.70 9.09
N LEU A 366 -31.12 -21.25 9.21
CA LEU A 366 -30.16 -21.30 8.13
C LEU A 366 -29.60 -22.73 8.05
N SER A 367 -29.54 -23.27 6.83
CA SER A 367 -28.99 -24.60 6.58
C SER A 367 -27.54 -24.48 6.11
N PHE A 368 -26.60 -25.00 6.91
CA PHE A 368 -25.17 -25.06 6.58
C PHE A 368 -24.69 -26.44 6.10
N LYS A 369 -25.63 -27.32 5.68
CA LYS A 369 -25.33 -28.73 5.35
C LYS A 369 -24.25 -28.90 4.27
N ASP A 370 -24.26 -28.04 3.26
CA ASP A 370 -23.32 -28.11 2.13
C ASP A 370 -21.88 -27.69 2.53
N MET A 371 -21.75 -27.10 3.72
CA MET A 371 -20.47 -26.70 4.32
C MET A 371 -20.04 -27.64 5.45
N SER A 372 -20.52 -28.88 5.51
CA SER A 372 -20.20 -29.83 6.58
C SER A 372 -18.70 -30.14 6.77
N THR A 373 -17.88 -29.97 5.73
CA THR A 373 -16.43 -30.21 5.79
C THR A 373 -15.60 -28.97 6.16
N LYS A 374 -16.24 -27.81 6.34
CA LYS A 374 -15.60 -26.49 6.51
C LYS A 374 -15.54 -26.13 7.99
N GLN A 375 -14.65 -25.24 8.41
CA GLN A 375 -14.74 -24.65 9.75
C GLN A 375 -15.69 -23.46 9.70
N LEU A 376 -16.65 -23.40 10.63
CA LEU A 376 -17.64 -22.31 10.66
C LEU A 376 -17.41 -21.39 11.85
N HIS A 377 -17.34 -20.10 11.58
CA HIS A 377 -17.38 -19.03 12.58
C HIS A 377 -18.65 -18.21 12.33
N ILE A 378 -19.58 -18.17 13.28
CA ILE A 378 -20.86 -17.48 13.09
C ILE A 378 -21.04 -16.40 14.14
N TYR A 379 -21.28 -15.19 13.66
CA TYR A 379 -21.51 -13.99 14.46
C TYR A 379 -22.95 -13.54 14.25
N TYR A 380 -23.79 -13.72 15.26
CA TYR A 380 -25.17 -13.30 15.28
C TYR A 380 -25.30 -11.95 15.98
N LYS A 381 -25.97 -11.01 15.32
CA LYS A 381 -26.35 -9.71 15.86
C LYS A 381 -27.85 -9.49 15.69
N GLU A 382 -28.54 -9.00 16.73
CA GLU A 382 -29.97 -8.67 16.66
C GLU A 382 -30.86 -9.85 16.17
N CYS A 383 -30.45 -11.08 16.44
CA CYS A 383 -31.11 -12.29 15.96
C CYS A 383 -32.09 -12.87 16.99
N ILE A 384 -33.00 -13.76 16.54
CA ILE A 384 -33.92 -14.48 17.44
C ILE A 384 -33.73 -15.98 17.27
N PHE A 385 -33.34 -16.67 18.34
CA PHE A 385 -33.23 -18.12 18.39
C PHE A 385 -34.54 -18.71 18.89
N SER A 386 -35.09 -19.65 18.12
CA SER A 386 -36.33 -20.39 18.44
C SER A 386 -36.04 -21.87 18.68
N GLU A 387 -37.00 -22.64 19.16
CA GLU A 387 -36.84 -24.08 19.49
C GLU A 387 -36.30 -24.94 18.34
N ARG A 388 -36.48 -24.48 17.11
CA ARG A 388 -36.03 -25.17 15.90
C ARG A 388 -34.60 -24.77 15.49
N SER A 389 -33.99 -23.77 16.13
CA SER A 389 -32.64 -23.29 15.83
C SER A 389 -31.62 -24.37 16.14
N GLN A 390 -30.92 -24.83 15.11
CA GLN A 390 -29.85 -25.81 15.21
C GLN A 390 -28.54 -25.16 14.79
N LEU A 391 -27.53 -25.27 15.64
CA LEU A 391 -26.17 -24.88 15.30
C LEU A 391 -25.51 -25.98 14.45
N PRO A 392 -24.67 -25.62 13.48
CA PRO A 392 -23.99 -26.61 12.65
C PRO A 392 -22.95 -27.41 13.46
N LEU A 393 -22.80 -28.69 13.16
CA LEU A 393 -21.95 -29.61 13.93
C LEU A 393 -20.45 -29.33 13.82
N ASN A 394 -20.04 -28.53 12.85
CA ASN A 394 -18.67 -28.11 12.55
C ASN A 394 -18.39 -26.65 12.96
N LEU A 395 -19.23 -26.08 13.82
CA LEU A 395 -19.07 -24.74 14.38
C LEU A 395 -17.85 -24.69 15.31
N LYS A 396 -16.95 -23.74 15.07
CA LYS A 396 -15.76 -23.48 15.91
C LYS A 396 -15.91 -22.22 16.76
N VAL A 397 -16.50 -21.17 16.20
CA VAL A 397 -16.71 -19.90 16.88
C VAL A 397 -18.20 -19.51 16.79
N LEU A 398 -18.78 -19.17 17.93
CA LEU A 398 -20.13 -18.62 18.04
C LEU A 398 -20.08 -17.29 18.80
N SER A 399 -20.48 -16.21 18.15
CA SER A 399 -20.73 -14.93 18.81
C SER A 399 -22.21 -14.60 18.72
N ILE A 400 -22.81 -14.21 19.85
CA ILE A 400 -24.21 -13.78 19.94
C ILE A 400 -24.22 -12.44 20.66
N SER A 401 -24.61 -11.39 19.94
CA SER A 401 -24.70 -10.01 20.41
C SER A 401 -26.10 -9.48 20.19
N GLU A 402 -26.63 -8.72 21.14
CA GLU A 402 -27.92 -8.01 21.03
C GLU A 402 -29.10 -8.90 20.59
N SER A 403 -29.02 -10.21 20.85
CA SER A 403 -29.93 -11.22 20.31
C SER A 403 -30.80 -11.85 21.40
N LYS A 404 -31.96 -12.39 21.03
CA LYS A 404 -32.90 -13.06 21.94
C LYS A 404 -32.82 -14.57 21.79
N ILE A 405 -32.49 -15.29 22.87
CA ILE A 405 -32.48 -16.75 22.90
C ILE A 405 -33.73 -17.23 23.63
N ASN A 406 -34.75 -17.69 22.87
CA ASN A 406 -36.04 -18.12 23.42
C ASN A 406 -36.14 -19.65 23.55
N CYS A 407 -35.01 -20.35 23.51
CA CYS A 407 -34.95 -21.81 23.53
C CYS A 407 -33.71 -22.32 24.27
N ASN A 408 -33.68 -23.63 24.53
CA ASN A 408 -32.46 -24.30 24.95
C ASN A 408 -31.57 -24.52 23.72
N LEU A 409 -30.52 -23.72 23.59
CA LEU A 409 -29.57 -23.82 22.48
C LEU A 409 -28.55 -24.92 22.77
N THR A 410 -28.58 -26.01 22.01
CA THR A 410 -27.56 -27.07 22.09
C THR A 410 -26.30 -26.64 21.36
N LEU A 411 -25.18 -26.59 22.07
CA LEU A 411 -23.87 -26.27 21.51
C LEU A 411 -23.21 -27.55 20.95
N PRO A 412 -22.58 -27.52 19.77
CA PRO A 412 -21.87 -28.66 19.22
C PRO A 412 -20.54 -28.90 19.95
N ASP A 413 -20.12 -30.17 20.05
CA ASP A 413 -18.88 -30.55 20.74
C ASP A 413 -17.60 -30.01 20.07
N THR A 414 -17.71 -29.53 18.81
CA THR A 414 -16.60 -28.92 18.08
C THR A 414 -16.37 -27.45 18.44
N LEU A 415 -17.29 -26.83 19.20
CA LEU A 415 -17.25 -25.41 19.52
C LEU A 415 -16.05 -25.11 20.43
N GLU A 416 -15.18 -24.21 19.97
CA GLU A 416 -13.96 -23.83 20.69
C GLU A 416 -14.15 -22.50 21.42
N THR A 417 -14.87 -21.56 20.81
CA THR A 417 -15.09 -20.22 21.35
C THR A 417 -16.56 -19.85 21.34
N ILE A 418 -17.05 -19.35 22.48
CA ILE A 418 -18.37 -18.75 22.63
C ILE A 418 -18.26 -17.35 23.21
N ILE A 419 -18.91 -16.38 22.56
CA ILE A 419 -18.97 -14.99 22.98
C ILE A 419 -20.43 -14.60 23.11
N LEU A 420 -20.83 -14.14 24.30
CA LEU A 420 -22.19 -13.71 24.59
C LEU A 420 -22.15 -12.26 25.10
N GLU A 421 -22.67 -11.34 24.29
CA GLU A 421 -22.72 -9.91 24.60
C GLU A 421 -24.15 -9.49 24.87
N LYS A 422 -24.34 -8.76 25.96
CA LYS A 422 -25.67 -8.38 26.45
C LYS A 422 -26.18 -7.15 25.69
N ALA A 423 -27.48 -7.17 25.35
CA ALA A 423 -28.25 -6.01 24.93
C ALA A 423 -28.42 -4.98 26.05
#